data_AF-G1WK60-F1
#
_entry.id   AF-G1WK60-F1
#
_cell.length_a   1.000
_cell.length_b   1.000
_cell.length_c   1.000
_cell.angle_alpha   90.00
_cell.angle_beta   90.00
_cell.angle_gamma   90.00
#
_symmetry.space_group_name_H-M   'P 1'
#
loop_
_entity.id
_entity.type
_entity.pdbx_description
1 polymer ?
#
loop_
_entity_poly.entity_id
_entity_poly.type
_entity_poly.pdbx_seq_one_letter_code
_entity_poly.pdbx_strand_id
1 'polypeptide(L)'
;MATITLSLVNKDGDVLGTSTGDTLVHLDTRYSEYQPGDILVLESDQDSIELEVQLDESLPPSVIVLKGGRFEFPIPFCADRDGYPIQAFTGDCHWGYARVLDPRERSNFRNLALNSHDLMDQAAIYPHAVTNTGATNPRFIARNAIDGTFQSIHHGRWPYESWGINGRDDAYLEIQFGRTVHAEQAAIVLRADFPHDSWWQQVRLVCSDGTDVTARLEKTGMPQLVDLGGVDIEWIRLCDLVRADDPSPWPGLTQLMVLGHLL
;
A
#
# COMPACT_ATOMS: atom_id res chain seq x y z
N MET A 1 -24.60 -3.11 -14.95
CA MET A 1 -23.42 -3.77 -14.35
C MET A 1 -22.23 -2.91 -14.73
N ALA A 2 -21.31 -2.69 -13.81
CA ALA A 2 -20.12 -1.91 -14.13
C ALA A 2 -19.29 -2.64 -15.18
N THR A 3 -18.61 -1.89 -16.04
CA THR A 3 -17.60 -2.43 -16.95
C THR A 3 -16.24 -2.09 -16.37
N ILE A 4 -15.33 -3.06 -16.35
CA ILE A 4 -13.92 -2.88 -16.00
C ILE A 4 -13.04 -3.34 -17.16
N THR A 5 -11.90 -2.67 -17.35
CA THR A 5 -10.92 -2.98 -18.39
C THR A 5 -9.53 -2.99 -17.77
N LEU A 6 -8.73 -4.01 -18.09
CA LEU A 6 -7.30 -4.07 -17.75
C LEU A 6 -6.51 -4.19 -19.05
N SER A 7 -5.57 -3.26 -19.27
CA SER A 7 -4.77 -3.19 -20.48
C SER A 7 -3.28 -3.06 -20.18
N LEU A 8 -2.43 -3.60 -21.05
CA LEU A 8 -1.01 -3.27 -21.12
C LEU A 8 -0.80 -2.27 -22.26
N VAL A 9 -0.16 -1.16 -21.94
CA VAL A 9 0.11 -0.07 -22.88
C VAL A 9 1.60 0.20 -22.90
N ASN A 10 2.19 0.33 -24.08
CA ASN A 10 3.61 0.64 -24.22
C ASN A 10 3.87 2.15 -24.06
N LYS A 11 5.16 2.53 -24.04
CA LYS A 11 5.60 3.93 -23.95
C LYS A 11 5.06 4.87 -25.04
N ASP A 12 4.70 4.32 -26.21
CA ASP A 12 4.23 5.06 -27.38
C ASP A 12 2.68 5.20 -27.36
N GLY A 13 2.02 4.60 -26.37
CA GLY A 13 0.56 4.60 -26.20
C GLY A 13 -0.16 3.46 -26.90
N ASP A 14 0.56 2.51 -27.51
CA ASP A 14 -0.06 1.36 -28.16
C ASP A 14 -0.53 0.34 -27.11
N VAL A 15 -1.78 -0.11 -27.26
CA VAL A 15 -2.34 -1.19 -26.44
C VAL A 15 -1.79 -2.52 -26.93
N LEU A 16 -0.94 -3.16 -26.13
CA LEU A 16 -0.33 -4.46 -26.42
C LEU A 16 -1.25 -5.63 -26.06
N GLY A 17 -2.14 -5.43 -25.08
CA GLY A 17 -3.13 -6.41 -24.66
C GLY A 17 -4.22 -5.75 -23.84
N THR A 18 -5.44 -6.28 -23.92
CA THR A 18 -6.59 -5.74 -23.18
C THR A 18 -7.59 -6.83 -22.87
N SER A 19 -8.26 -6.68 -21.74
CA SER A 19 -9.36 -7.53 -21.29
C SER A 19 -10.44 -6.65 -20.69
N THR A 20 -11.68 -6.84 -21.13
CA THR A 20 -12.84 -6.04 -20.69
C THR A 20 -13.98 -6.97 -20.29
N GLY A 21 -14.62 -6.69 -19.15
CA GLY A 21 -15.68 -7.53 -18.59
C GLY A 21 -16.44 -6.80 -17.49
N ASP A 22 -17.49 -7.45 -16.97
CA ASP A 22 -18.38 -6.87 -15.95
C ASP A 22 -18.15 -7.41 -14.52
N THR A 23 -17.33 -8.46 -14.41
CA THR A 23 -17.12 -9.19 -13.15
C THR A 23 -15.65 -9.44 -12.89
N LEU A 24 -14.92 -9.93 -13.90
CA LEU A 24 -13.50 -10.27 -13.82
C LEU A 24 -12.85 -9.93 -15.17
N VAL A 25 -11.71 -9.27 -15.10
CA VAL A 25 -10.76 -9.12 -16.21
C VAL A 25 -9.43 -9.67 -15.78
N HIS A 26 -8.73 -10.32 -16.70
CA HIS A 26 -7.37 -10.78 -16.50
C HIS A 26 -6.55 -10.43 -17.73
N LEU A 27 -5.28 -10.16 -17.50
CA LEU A 27 -4.31 -9.93 -18.55
C LEU A 27 -3.20 -10.95 -18.38
N ASP A 28 -2.84 -11.63 -19.47
CA ASP A 28 -1.64 -12.43 -19.55
C ASP A 28 -0.79 -12.02 -20.76
N THR A 29 0.52 -12.05 -20.59
CA THR A 29 1.47 -12.00 -21.71
C THR A 29 2.33 -13.25 -21.65
N ARG A 30 2.69 -13.78 -22.82
CA ARG A 30 3.56 -14.95 -22.95
C ARG A 30 4.65 -14.67 -23.98
N TYR A 31 5.88 -15.07 -23.65
CA TYR A 31 7.06 -14.84 -24.46
C TYR A 31 7.31 -13.35 -24.76
N SER A 32 6.97 -12.48 -23.81
CA SER A 32 7.16 -11.04 -23.92
C SER A 32 7.50 -10.44 -22.56
N GLU A 33 8.72 -9.96 -22.42
CA GLU A 33 9.14 -9.16 -21.27
C GLU A 33 8.54 -7.76 -21.37
N TYR A 34 8.13 -7.18 -20.24
CA TYR A 34 7.85 -5.75 -20.18
C TYR A 34 9.05 -4.91 -20.64
N GLN A 35 8.77 -3.77 -21.27
CA GLN A 35 9.76 -2.82 -21.73
C GLN A 35 9.72 -1.52 -20.90
N PRO A 36 10.85 -0.78 -20.80
CA PRO A 36 10.85 0.52 -20.13
C PRO A 36 9.80 1.48 -20.71
N GLY A 37 8.90 1.97 -19.85
CA GLY A 37 7.79 2.85 -20.20
C GLY A 37 6.46 2.12 -20.43
N ASP A 38 6.43 0.79 -20.32
CA ASP A 38 5.18 0.05 -20.27
C ASP A 38 4.41 0.36 -18.98
N ILE A 39 3.08 0.38 -19.11
CA ILE A 39 2.15 0.60 -18.00
C ILE A 39 1.01 -0.41 -18.05
N LEU A 40 0.51 -0.80 -16.88
CA LEU A 40 -0.79 -1.46 -16.76
C LEU A 40 -1.85 -0.39 -16.50
N VAL A 41 -2.97 -0.47 -17.21
CA VAL A 41 -4.06 0.50 -17.14
C VAL A 41 -5.32 -0.20 -16.70
N LEU A 42 -5.84 0.20 -15.54
CA LEU A 42 -7.11 -0.28 -14.99
C LEU A 42 -8.16 0.81 -15.17
N GLU A 43 -9.26 0.49 -15.84
CA GLU A 43 -10.34 1.43 -16.14
C GLU A 43 -11.70 0.88 -15.71
N SER A 44 -12.64 1.79 -15.46
CA SER A 44 -14.04 1.47 -15.28
C SER A 44 -14.94 2.54 -15.87
N ASP A 45 -16.12 2.12 -16.32
CA ASP A 45 -17.20 3.04 -16.71
C ASP A 45 -17.91 3.70 -15.51
N GLN A 46 -17.54 3.33 -14.28
CA GLN A 46 -18.02 3.94 -13.04
C GLN A 46 -16.99 4.93 -12.49
N ASP A 47 -17.47 6.06 -11.96
CA ASP A 47 -16.62 7.04 -11.25
C ASP A 47 -16.01 6.48 -9.96
N SER A 48 -16.64 5.46 -9.37
CA SER A 48 -16.17 4.78 -8.16
C SER A 48 -16.56 3.31 -8.18
N ILE A 49 -15.60 2.41 -8.01
CA ILE A 49 -15.85 0.96 -7.97
C ILE A 49 -14.90 0.25 -7.02
N GLU A 50 -15.41 -0.74 -6.29
CA GLU A 50 -14.59 -1.59 -5.42
C GLU A 50 -14.14 -2.84 -6.14
N LEU A 51 -12.84 -3.09 -6.07
CA LEU A 51 -12.18 -4.16 -6.80
C LEU A 51 -11.24 -4.94 -5.89
N GLU A 52 -11.07 -6.22 -6.17
CA GLU A 52 -9.84 -6.92 -5.79
C GLU A 52 -8.91 -6.94 -7.00
N VAL A 53 -7.65 -6.54 -6.79
CA VAL A 53 -6.65 -6.36 -7.85
C VAL A 53 -5.38 -7.11 -7.48
N GLN A 54 -4.80 -7.79 -8.47
CA GLN A 54 -3.44 -8.33 -8.43
C GLN A 54 -2.81 -8.11 -9.80
N LEU A 55 -1.87 -7.17 -9.92
CA LEU A 55 -1.25 -6.80 -11.19
C LEU A 55 -0.02 -7.65 -11.55
N ASP A 56 0.50 -8.44 -10.61
CA ASP A 56 1.58 -9.41 -10.79
C ASP A 56 1.43 -10.52 -9.73
N GLU A 57 1.77 -11.76 -10.09
CA GLU A 57 1.63 -12.92 -9.20
C GLU A 57 2.48 -12.85 -7.93
N SER A 58 3.55 -12.03 -7.94
CA SER A 58 4.44 -11.82 -6.80
C SER A 58 3.90 -10.81 -5.79
N LEU A 59 2.86 -10.04 -6.16
CA LEU A 59 2.24 -9.06 -5.28
C LEU A 59 1.02 -9.66 -4.56
N PRO A 60 0.79 -9.32 -3.28
CA PRO A 60 -0.46 -9.65 -2.60
C PRO A 60 -1.68 -9.06 -3.33
N PRO A 61 -2.80 -9.78 -3.45
CA PRO A 61 -4.06 -9.17 -3.88
C PRO A 61 -4.49 -8.06 -2.91
N SER A 62 -5.00 -6.95 -3.46
CA SER A 62 -5.42 -5.78 -2.70
C SER A 62 -6.89 -5.47 -2.96
N VAL A 63 -7.68 -5.23 -1.91
CA VAL A 63 -9.06 -4.78 -2.04
C VAL A 63 -9.14 -3.26 -2.00
N ILE A 64 -9.30 -2.68 -3.18
CA ILE A 64 -9.21 -1.25 -3.43
C ILE A 64 -10.56 -0.63 -3.79
N VAL A 65 -10.65 0.69 -3.71
CA VAL A 65 -11.66 1.47 -4.45
C VAL A 65 -10.93 2.28 -5.52
N LEU A 66 -11.32 2.08 -6.78
CA LEU A 66 -10.90 2.89 -7.92
C LEU A 66 -11.84 4.10 -8.01
N LYS A 67 -11.28 5.30 -8.05
CA LYS A 67 -11.97 6.57 -8.22
C LYS A 67 -11.50 7.28 -9.49
N GLY A 68 -12.42 8.00 -10.13
CA GLY A 68 -12.16 8.72 -11.37
C GLY A 68 -12.05 7.83 -12.60
N GLY A 69 -12.40 6.55 -12.49
CA GLY A 69 -12.55 5.62 -13.61
C GLY A 69 -11.25 5.15 -14.28
N ARG A 70 -10.07 5.61 -13.86
CA ARG A 70 -8.79 5.23 -14.46
C ARG A 70 -7.63 5.26 -13.48
N PHE A 71 -6.82 4.20 -13.50
CA PHE A 71 -5.56 4.10 -12.78
C PHE A 71 -4.47 3.57 -13.72
N GLU A 72 -3.28 4.15 -13.63
CA GLU A 72 -2.11 3.76 -14.39
C GLU A 72 -1.02 3.28 -13.43
N PHE A 73 -0.60 2.04 -13.61
CA PHE A 73 0.47 1.43 -12.85
C PHE A 73 1.73 1.32 -13.74
N PRO A 74 2.79 2.11 -13.47
CA PRO A 74 4.02 2.01 -14.23
C PRO A 74 4.75 0.72 -13.87
N ILE A 75 5.17 -0.03 -14.90
CA ILE A 75 6.02 -1.20 -14.67
C ILE A 75 7.38 -0.73 -14.12
N PRO A 76 7.84 -1.20 -12.95
CA PRO A 76 9.06 -0.69 -12.35
C PRO A 76 10.32 -1.16 -13.10
N PHE A 77 11.23 -0.24 -13.39
CA PHE A 77 12.55 -0.52 -13.97
C PHE A 77 13.67 0.07 -13.12
N CYS A 78 14.89 -0.45 -13.28
CA CYS A 78 16.08 0.06 -12.62
C CYS A 78 15.89 0.19 -11.09
N ALA A 79 16.10 1.38 -10.52
CA ALA A 79 16.02 1.62 -9.08
C ALA A 79 14.58 1.53 -8.53
N ASP A 80 13.56 1.74 -9.36
CA ASP A 80 12.15 1.67 -8.92
C ASP A 80 11.75 0.24 -8.52
N ARG A 81 12.54 -0.76 -8.96
CA ARG A 81 12.38 -2.15 -8.58
C ARG A 81 12.84 -2.46 -7.17
N ASP A 82 13.63 -1.58 -6.54
CA ASP A 82 14.21 -1.85 -5.23
C ASP A 82 13.13 -2.03 -4.13
N GLY A 83 11.90 -1.56 -4.35
CA GLY A 83 10.75 -1.72 -3.43
C GLY A 83 9.76 -2.82 -3.84
N TYR A 84 10.15 -3.77 -4.69
CA TYR A 84 9.28 -4.87 -5.13
C TYR A 84 10.00 -6.22 -5.03
N PRO A 85 9.27 -7.34 -4.93
CA PRO A 85 9.85 -8.68 -5.08
C PRO A 85 10.73 -8.76 -6.33
N ILE A 86 11.87 -9.46 -6.24
CA ILE A 86 12.82 -9.51 -7.36
C ILE A 86 12.21 -10.13 -8.62
N GLN A 87 11.20 -10.98 -8.46
CA GLN A 87 10.42 -11.63 -9.51
C GLN A 87 9.32 -10.74 -10.09
N ALA A 88 8.84 -9.74 -9.34
CA ALA A 88 7.73 -8.90 -9.77
C ALA A 88 8.09 -8.18 -11.08
N PHE A 89 7.20 -8.31 -12.05
CA PHE A 89 7.29 -7.72 -13.39
C PHE A 89 8.56 -8.14 -14.15
N THR A 90 9.03 -9.38 -13.94
CA THR A 90 10.18 -9.93 -14.66
C THR A 90 9.92 -11.25 -15.36
N GLY A 91 10.82 -11.58 -16.29
CA GLY A 91 10.63 -12.71 -17.18
C GLY A 91 9.74 -12.31 -18.34
N ASP A 92 9.31 -13.31 -19.09
CA ASP A 92 8.57 -13.17 -20.34
C ASP A 92 7.13 -13.70 -20.25
N CYS A 93 6.68 -14.04 -19.04
CA CYS A 93 5.35 -14.54 -18.75
C CYS A 93 4.78 -13.79 -17.56
N HIS A 94 3.69 -13.07 -17.77
CA HIS A 94 3.06 -12.25 -16.75
C HIS A 94 1.58 -12.56 -16.66
N TRP A 95 1.01 -12.45 -15.46
CA TRP A 95 -0.41 -12.61 -15.24
C TRP A 95 -0.91 -11.67 -14.14
N GLY A 96 -2.07 -11.07 -14.37
CA GLY A 96 -2.75 -10.27 -13.38
C GLY A 96 -4.25 -10.20 -13.63
N TYR A 97 -4.99 -9.72 -12.65
CA TYR A 97 -6.44 -9.56 -12.74
C TYR A 97 -6.97 -8.36 -11.94
N ALA A 98 -8.18 -7.95 -12.30
CA ALA A 98 -9.05 -7.14 -11.49
C ALA A 98 -10.46 -7.75 -11.52
N ARG A 99 -11.11 -7.82 -10.36
CA ARG A 99 -12.49 -8.29 -10.26
C ARG A 99 -13.33 -7.35 -9.41
N VAL A 100 -14.61 -7.25 -9.73
CA VAL A 100 -15.58 -6.57 -8.87
C VAL A 100 -15.65 -7.28 -7.53
N LEU A 101 -15.51 -6.51 -6.44
CA LEU A 101 -15.62 -7.06 -5.09
C LEU A 101 -17.06 -7.54 -4.85
N ASP A 102 -17.23 -8.79 -4.40
CA ASP A 102 -18.56 -9.28 -4.06
C ASP A 102 -19.07 -8.56 -2.80
N PRO A 103 -20.33 -8.06 -2.78
CA PRO A 103 -20.87 -7.36 -1.62
C PRO A 103 -20.81 -8.18 -0.32
N ARG A 104 -20.86 -9.51 -0.40
CA ARG A 104 -20.75 -10.42 0.76
C ARG A 104 -19.35 -10.41 1.36
N GLU A 105 -18.33 -10.05 0.59
CA GLU A 105 -16.97 -9.96 1.08
C GLU A 105 -16.78 -8.74 1.99
N ARG A 106 -17.60 -7.68 1.89
CA ARG A 106 -17.44 -6.45 2.69
C ARG A 106 -17.30 -6.72 4.19
N SER A 107 -18.05 -7.70 4.71
CA SER A 107 -18.01 -8.11 6.12
C SER A 107 -16.81 -8.97 6.52
N ASN A 108 -15.91 -9.33 5.61
CA ASN A 108 -14.71 -10.11 5.95
C ASN A 108 -13.75 -9.24 6.75
N PHE A 109 -13.37 -9.74 7.93
CA PHE A 109 -12.31 -9.16 8.74
C PHE A 109 -10.97 -9.22 8.00
N ARG A 110 -10.30 -8.09 7.85
CA ARG A 110 -9.10 -7.94 7.02
C ARG A 110 -8.22 -6.78 7.47
N ASN A 111 -7.01 -6.70 6.90
CA ASN A 111 -6.24 -5.47 6.87
C ASN A 111 -6.84 -4.51 5.82
N LEU A 112 -7.55 -3.49 6.28
CA LEU A 112 -8.17 -2.43 5.49
C LEU A 112 -7.16 -1.47 4.85
N ALA A 113 -5.93 -1.42 5.36
CA ALA A 113 -4.86 -0.60 4.83
C ALA A 113 -4.12 -1.25 3.65
N LEU A 114 -4.22 -2.57 3.47
CA LEU A 114 -3.44 -3.30 2.47
C LEU A 114 -3.69 -2.79 1.04
N ASN A 115 -2.64 -2.26 0.42
CA ASN A 115 -2.59 -1.97 -1.01
C ASN A 115 -1.15 -2.10 -1.53
N SER A 116 -0.83 -3.27 -2.07
CA SER A 116 0.46 -3.54 -2.73
C SER A 116 0.63 -2.82 -4.08
N HIS A 117 -0.43 -2.18 -4.58
CA HIS A 117 -0.47 -1.47 -5.85
C HIS A 117 -0.41 0.05 -5.67
N ASP A 118 -0.35 0.54 -4.43
CA ASP A 118 -0.24 1.97 -4.15
C ASP A 118 1.02 2.57 -4.77
N LEU A 119 0.95 3.84 -5.17
CA LEU A 119 2.04 4.57 -5.80
C LEU A 119 2.23 5.92 -5.09
N MET A 120 3.41 6.51 -5.25
CA MET A 120 3.62 7.90 -4.83
C MET A 120 2.76 8.83 -5.69
N ASP A 121 2.19 9.86 -5.08
CA ASP A 121 1.50 10.97 -5.74
C ASP A 121 0.33 10.56 -6.67
N GLN A 122 -0.33 9.43 -6.36
CA GLN A 122 -1.53 8.97 -7.07
C GLN A 122 -2.82 9.37 -6.31
N ALA A 123 -3.95 9.46 -7.01
CA ALA A 123 -5.25 9.80 -6.44
C ALA A 123 -6.41 8.95 -7.00
N ALA A 124 -6.09 7.81 -7.60
CA ALA A 124 -7.03 6.95 -8.31
C ALA A 124 -7.43 5.71 -7.51
N ILE A 125 -6.51 5.09 -6.76
CA ILE A 125 -6.80 3.87 -6.01
C ILE A 125 -6.62 4.09 -4.51
N TYR A 126 -7.46 3.46 -3.70
CA TYR A 126 -7.36 3.52 -2.24
C TYR A 126 -7.52 2.12 -1.63
N PRO A 127 -6.86 1.78 -0.52
CA PRO A 127 -6.19 2.70 0.41
C PRO A 127 -4.88 3.28 -0.16
N HIS A 128 -4.61 4.55 0.16
CA HIS A 128 -3.44 5.31 -0.31
C HIS A 128 -2.66 5.84 0.89
N ALA A 129 -1.34 5.67 0.87
CA ALA A 129 -0.45 6.18 1.92
C ALA A 129 0.14 7.55 1.56
N VAL A 130 -0.15 8.55 2.39
CA VAL A 130 0.30 9.94 2.26
C VAL A 130 1.27 10.29 3.38
N THR A 131 2.32 11.07 3.08
CA THR A 131 3.30 11.50 4.07
C THR A 131 3.87 12.88 3.74
N ASN A 132 4.40 13.60 4.73
CA ASN A 132 5.11 14.87 4.54
C ASN A 132 6.63 14.75 4.52
N THR A 133 7.18 13.52 4.47
CA THR A 133 8.63 13.29 4.60
C THR A 133 9.42 13.70 3.36
N GLY A 134 8.77 13.78 2.19
CA GLY A 134 9.43 14.09 0.92
C GLY A 134 10.44 13.03 0.47
N ALA A 135 10.38 11.83 1.06
CA ALA A 135 11.22 10.72 0.64
C ALA A 135 10.82 10.28 -0.79
N THR A 136 11.82 10.11 -1.66
CA THR A 136 11.63 9.63 -3.04
C THR A 136 12.40 8.35 -3.34
N ASN A 137 13.25 7.89 -2.40
CA ASN A 137 13.97 6.63 -2.53
C ASN A 137 12.95 5.48 -2.35
N PRO A 138 12.74 4.60 -3.35
CA PRO A 138 11.71 3.56 -3.32
C PRO A 138 11.74 2.63 -2.10
N ARG A 139 12.87 2.57 -1.40
CA ARG A 139 13.07 1.78 -0.18
C ARG A 139 12.45 2.40 1.09
N PHE A 140 12.09 3.68 1.06
CA PHE A 140 11.73 4.48 2.24
C PHE A 140 10.44 5.31 2.09
N ILE A 141 9.56 4.95 1.16
CA ILE A 141 8.36 5.73 0.78
C ILE A 141 7.09 5.22 1.47
N ALA A 142 6.04 6.03 1.47
CA ALA A 142 4.81 5.78 2.24
C ALA A 142 4.11 4.47 1.89
N ARG A 143 4.00 4.12 0.60
CA ARG A 143 3.36 2.88 0.15
C ARG A 143 3.95 1.61 0.79
N ASN A 144 5.23 1.64 1.16
CA ASN A 144 5.90 0.50 1.79
C ASN A 144 5.27 0.15 3.15
N ALA A 145 4.57 1.09 3.79
CA ALA A 145 3.86 0.85 5.04
C ALA A 145 2.55 0.07 4.89
N ILE A 146 2.08 -0.15 3.66
CA ILE A 146 0.78 -0.74 3.37
C ILE A 146 0.83 -1.82 2.28
N ASP A 147 2.01 -2.26 1.86
CA ASP A 147 2.21 -3.19 0.74
C ASP A 147 2.04 -4.69 1.11
N GLY A 148 1.94 -5.01 2.41
CA GLY A 148 1.87 -6.39 2.91
C GLY A 148 3.20 -7.06 3.20
N THR A 149 4.34 -6.36 3.11
CA THR A 149 5.66 -6.87 3.49
C THR A 149 5.94 -6.65 4.99
N PHE A 150 5.88 -7.72 5.79
CA PHE A 150 6.09 -7.63 7.24
C PHE A 150 7.56 -7.67 7.69
N GLN A 151 8.49 -7.97 6.80
CA GLN A 151 9.86 -8.28 7.18
C GLN A 151 10.59 -7.04 7.73
N SER A 152 10.97 -7.10 9.00
CA SER A 152 11.43 -5.94 9.77
C SER A 152 12.89 -5.97 10.19
N ILE A 153 13.61 -7.07 10.02
CA ILE A 153 14.92 -7.26 10.70
C ILE A 153 16.11 -6.63 9.98
N HIS A 154 15.92 -6.04 8.80
CA HIS A 154 16.94 -5.31 8.06
C HIS A 154 16.34 -4.05 7.40
N HIS A 155 17.17 -3.29 6.68
CA HIS A 155 16.75 -2.19 5.83
C HIS A 155 17.31 -2.32 4.42
N GLY A 156 16.63 -1.74 3.43
CA GLY A 156 17.15 -1.59 2.09
C GLY A 156 16.17 -2.03 1.03
N ARG A 157 16.64 -2.86 0.10
CA ARG A 157 15.80 -3.40 -0.98
C ARG A 157 14.81 -4.41 -0.43
N TRP A 158 13.80 -4.73 -1.21
CA TRP A 158 12.85 -5.78 -0.90
C TRP A 158 13.51 -7.07 -0.40
N PRO A 159 13.01 -7.69 0.69
CA PRO A 159 11.78 -7.37 1.45
C PRO A 159 12.00 -6.44 2.66
N TYR A 160 12.99 -5.56 2.62
CA TYR A 160 13.40 -4.69 3.76
C TYR A 160 13.11 -3.21 3.53
N GLU A 161 12.19 -2.91 2.63
CA GLU A 161 11.59 -1.61 2.44
C GLU A 161 10.80 -1.19 3.68
N SER A 162 10.62 0.11 3.84
CA SER A 162 9.93 0.68 5.00
C SER A 162 9.43 2.08 4.69
N TRP A 163 8.71 2.67 5.62
CA TRP A 163 8.54 4.12 5.72
C TRP A 163 9.42 4.67 6.85
N GLY A 164 9.99 5.86 6.65
CA GLY A 164 10.77 6.56 7.67
C GLY A 164 10.60 8.06 7.60
N ILE A 165 11.00 8.76 8.67
CA ILE A 165 10.74 10.20 8.84
C ILE A 165 11.54 11.13 7.92
N ASN A 166 12.55 10.61 7.21
CA ASN A 166 13.46 11.38 6.36
C ASN A 166 14.05 12.63 7.06
N GLY A 167 14.40 12.49 8.35
CA GLY A 167 14.97 13.56 9.18
C GLY A 167 13.98 14.62 9.68
N ARG A 168 12.66 14.40 9.55
CA ARG A 168 11.64 15.33 10.04
C ARG A 168 11.09 14.95 11.41
N ASP A 169 11.10 15.90 12.34
CA ASP A 169 10.50 15.71 13.68
C ASP A 169 8.97 15.80 13.65
N ASP A 170 8.40 16.47 12.64
CA ASP A 170 6.95 16.62 12.41
C ASP A 170 6.40 15.60 11.39
N ALA A 171 7.12 14.50 11.17
CA ALA A 171 6.72 13.48 10.19
C ALA A 171 5.37 12.85 10.55
N TYR A 172 4.53 12.62 9.53
CA TYR A 172 3.32 11.81 9.65
C TYR A 172 3.21 10.80 8.50
N LEU A 173 2.48 9.72 8.77
CA LEU A 173 1.99 8.78 7.77
C LEU A 173 0.48 8.70 7.90
N GLU A 174 -0.25 9.03 6.83
CA GLU A 174 -1.70 8.94 6.76
C GLU A 174 -2.11 7.89 5.75
N ILE A 175 -3.08 7.05 6.11
CA ILE A 175 -3.72 6.10 5.20
C ILE A 175 -5.11 6.63 4.92
N GLN A 176 -5.37 6.95 3.66
CA GLN A 176 -6.68 7.36 3.17
C GLN A 176 -7.38 6.15 2.58
N PHE A 177 -8.56 5.78 3.07
CA PHE A 177 -9.26 4.57 2.61
C PHE A 177 -10.06 4.79 1.32
N GLY A 178 -10.31 6.05 0.93
CA GLY A 178 -11.14 6.40 -0.22
C GLY A 178 -12.63 6.08 -0.03
N ARG A 179 -13.01 5.50 1.10
CA ARG A 179 -14.37 5.16 1.51
C ARG A 179 -14.40 5.11 3.04
N THR A 180 -15.58 5.22 3.64
CA THR A 180 -15.71 4.93 5.07
C THR A 180 -15.51 3.43 5.32
N VAL A 181 -14.73 3.08 6.34
CA VAL A 181 -14.48 1.70 6.77
C VAL A 181 -14.73 1.58 8.28
N HIS A 182 -15.02 0.39 8.76
CA HIS A 182 -15.11 0.10 10.18
C HIS A 182 -13.76 -0.41 10.70
N ALA A 183 -13.04 0.42 11.43
CA ALA A 183 -11.72 0.12 11.97
C ALA A 183 -11.80 -0.26 13.45
N GLU A 184 -11.40 -1.49 13.78
CA GLU A 184 -11.43 -2.00 15.15
C GLU A 184 -10.08 -1.81 15.85
N GLN A 185 -8.98 -2.12 15.15
CA GLN A 185 -7.63 -2.06 15.70
C GLN A 185 -6.65 -1.54 14.65
N ALA A 186 -5.58 -0.90 15.10
CA ALA A 186 -4.38 -0.71 14.29
C ALA A 186 -3.30 -1.70 14.72
N ALA A 187 -2.40 -2.06 13.83
CA ALA A 187 -1.19 -2.81 14.18
C ALA A 187 0.04 -2.15 13.55
N ILE A 188 1.03 -1.84 14.38
CA ILE A 188 2.27 -1.18 13.95
C ILE A 188 3.39 -2.21 13.96
N VAL A 189 4.12 -2.31 12.85
CA VAL A 189 5.32 -3.13 12.73
C VAL A 189 6.52 -2.22 12.53
N LEU A 190 7.36 -2.06 13.55
CA LEU A 190 8.56 -1.24 13.46
C LEU A 190 9.60 -1.90 12.55
N ARG A 191 10.41 -1.10 11.88
CA ARG A 191 11.68 -1.57 11.32
C ARG A 191 12.65 -1.78 12.49
N ALA A 192 13.23 -2.98 12.55
CA ALA A 192 13.94 -3.51 13.69
C ALA A 192 15.34 -4.02 13.31
N ASP A 193 16.04 -3.31 12.41
CA ASP A 193 17.46 -3.56 12.13
C ASP A 193 18.34 -2.98 13.24
N PHE A 194 18.23 -3.54 14.45
CA PHE A 194 19.00 -3.08 15.58
C PHE A 194 20.42 -3.69 15.54
N PRO A 195 21.48 -2.92 15.89
CA PRO A 195 21.47 -1.56 16.44
C PRO A 195 21.57 -0.44 15.39
N HIS A 196 21.48 -0.74 14.09
CA HIS A 196 21.59 0.27 13.01
C HIS A 196 20.42 1.26 13.02
N ASP A 197 19.23 0.80 13.42
CA ASP A 197 18.02 1.60 13.56
C ASP A 197 17.77 2.08 15.00
N SER A 198 16.93 3.11 15.11
CA SER A 198 16.23 3.49 16.34
C SER A 198 14.75 3.15 16.18
N TRP A 199 13.94 3.47 17.18
CA TRP A 199 12.51 3.22 17.19
C TRP A 199 11.77 4.35 17.90
N TRP A 200 10.44 4.35 17.82
CA TRP A 200 9.59 5.24 18.59
C TRP A 200 9.09 4.51 19.83
N GLN A 201 9.26 5.10 21.01
CA GLN A 201 8.71 4.57 22.27
C GLN A 201 7.23 4.92 22.45
N GLN A 202 6.78 5.97 21.75
CA GLN A 202 5.38 6.41 21.77
C GLN A 202 5.04 7.04 20.44
N VAL A 203 3.81 6.82 20.00
CA VAL A 203 3.22 7.43 18.81
C VAL A 203 1.76 7.78 19.09
N ARG A 204 1.17 8.62 18.24
CA ARG A 204 -0.26 8.91 18.26
C ARG A 204 -0.90 8.48 16.95
N LEU A 205 -2.05 7.84 17.05
CA LEU A 205 -2.96 7.58 15.93
C LEU A 205 -4.14 8.54 16.04
N VAL A 206 -4.45 9.25 14.96
CA VAL A 206 -5.60 10.16 14.86
C VAL A 206 -6.48 9.69 13.70
N CYS A 207 -7.78 9.62 13.94
CA CYS A 207 -8.79 9.16 13.00
C CYS A 207 -9.64 10.33 12.48
N SER A 208 -10.27 10.13 11.33
CA SER A 208 -11.09 11.16 10.67
C SER A 208 -12.34 11.58 11.44
N ASP A 209 -12.85 10.72 12.32
CA ASP A 209 -13.98 10.99 13.22
C ASP A 209 -13.58 11.83 14.45
N GLY A 210 -12.28 12.11 14.62
CA GLY A 210 -11.72 12.81 15.76
C GLY A 210 -11.25 11.89 16.90
N THR A 211 -11.44 10.57 16.78
CA THR A 211 -10.88 9.59 17.72
C THR A 211 -9.36 9.65 17.64
N ASP A 212 -8.69 9.62 18.79
CA ASP A 212 -7.24 9.52 18.85
C ASP A 212 -6.75 8.62 19.98
N VAL A 213 -5.65 7.92 19.73
CA VAL A 213 -5.06 6.99 20.68
C VAL A 213 -3.56 7.22 20.74
N THR A 214 -3.05 7.43 21.95
CA THR A 214 -1.60 7.43 22.20
C THR A 214 -1.16 6.04 22.58
N ALA A 215 -0.27 5.45 21.77
CA ALA A 215 0.23 4.10 21.95
C ALA A 215 1.70 4.14 22.41
N ARG A 216 2.02 3.35 23.44
CA ARG A 216 3.41 3.02 23.78
C ARG A 216 3.82 1.79 22.99
N LEU A 217 5.01 1.84 22.40
CA LEU A 217 5.55 0.73 21.65
C LEU A 217 6.64 0.03 22.45
N GLU A 218 6.97 -1.18 22.02
CA GLU A 218 8.09 -1.98 22.47
C GLU A 218 9.15 -2.03 21.36
N LYS A 219 10.42 -2.22 21.75
CA LYS A 219 11.56 -2.36 20.83
C LYS A 219 11.54 -3.74 20.16
N THR A 220 10.63 -3.92 19.21
CA THR A 220 10.40 -5.19 18.50
C THR A 220 9.95 -4.95 17.06
N GLY A 221 10.29 -5.89 16.18
CA GLY A 221 9.81 -5.93 14.80
C GLY A 221 8.53 -6.76 14.62
N MET A 222 7.87 -7.17 15.71
CA MET A 222 6.58 -7.86 15.68
C MET A 222 5.40 -6.88 15.64
N PRO A 223 4.22 -7.27 15.13
CA PRO A 223 3.02 -6.44 15.17
C PRO A 223 2.62 -6.05 16.59
N GLN A 224 2.38 -4.76 16.81
CA GLN A 224 1.95 -4.20 18.08
C GLN A 224 0.54 -3.64 17.92
N LEU A 225 -0.43 -4.25 18.60
CA LEU A 225 -1.84 -3.91 18.47
C LEU A 225 -2.19 -2.66 19.27
N VAL A 226 -2.98 -1.79 18.66
CA VAL A 226 -3.58 -0.61 19.28
C VAL A 226 -5.09 -0.70 19.07
N ASP A 227 -5.84 -0.74 20.17
CA ASP A 227 -7.30 -0.76 20.12
C ASP A 227 -7.84 0.62 19.71
N LEU A 228 -8.67 0.67 18.67
CA LEU A 228 -9.33 1.88 18.20
C LEU A 228 -10.78 1.98 18.73
N GLY A 229 -11.31 0.92 19.34
CA GLY A 229 -12.65 0.91 19.91
C GLY A 229 -13.80 0.72 18.91
N GLY A 230 -13.50 0.39 17.65
CA GLY A 230 -14.51 0.21 16.59
C GLY A 230 -15.08 1.54 16.11
N VAL A 231 -14.41 2.16 15.13
CA VAL A 231 -14.74 3.49 14.61
C VAL A 231 -14.96 3.48 13.10
N ASP A 232 -15.89 4.30 12.63
CA ASP A 232 -16.18 4.47 11.20
C ASP A 232 -15.39 5.66 10.65
N ILE A 233 -14.35 5.38 9.85
CA ILE A 233 -13.33 6.38 9.48
C ILE A 233 -13.02 6.36 7.97
N GLU A 234 -12.59 7.49 7.44
CA GLU A 234 -12.14 7.67 6.04
C GLU A 234 -10.62 7.77 5.92
N TRP A 235 -9.94 8.10 7.02
CA TRP A 235 -8.49 8.08 7.12
C TRP A 235 -8.02 7.85 8.57
N ILE A 236 -6.80 7.33 8.70
CA ILE A 236 -6.06 7.24 9.96
C ILE A 236 -4.65 7.80 9.75
N ARG A 237 -4.13 8.54 10.74
CA ARG A 237 -2.82 9.18 10.70
C ARG A 237 -1.98 8.80 11.90
N LEU A 238 -0.78 8.30 11.63
CA LEU A 238 0.31 8.15 12.59
C LEU A 238 1.13 9.44 12.66
N CYS A 239 1.23 10.05 13.85
CA CYS A 239 1.98 11.29 14.09
C CYS A 239 2.51 11.35 15.53
N ASP A 240 3.04 12.51 15.93
CA ASP A 240 3.59 12.78 17.28
C ASP A 240 4.58 11.68 17.73
N LEU A 241 5.58 11.44 16.88
CA LEU A 241 6.49 10.29 16.94
C LEU A 241 7.61 10.52 17.95
N VAL A 242 7.47 10.00 19.17
CA VAL A 242 8.47 10.15 20.23
C VAL A 242 9.55 9.08 20.08
N ARG A 243 10.72 9.49 19.58
CA ARG A 243 11.89 8.61 19.48
C ARG A 243 12.34 8.11 20.86
N ALA A 244 12.77 6.85 20.92
CA ALA A 244 13.46 6.33 22.09
C ALA A 244 14.85 6.95 22.27
N ASP A 245 15.43 6.83 23.46
CA ASP A 245 16.80 7.22 23.74
C ASP A 245 17.77 6.15 23.22
N ASP A 246 17.97 6.15 21.89
CA ASP A 246 18.90 5.28 21.18
C ASP A 246 19.92 6.11 20.37
N PRO A 247 21.15 5.60 20.13
CA PRO A 247 22.19 6.35 19.40
C PRO A 247 21.88 6.54 17.91
N SER A 248 21.12 5.62 17.31
CA SER A 248 20.75 5.70 15.90
C SER A 248 19.69 6.79 15.68
N PRO A 249 19.78 7.59 14.61
CA PRO A 249 18.79 8.62 14.32
C PRO A 249 17.61 8.09 13.47
N TRP A 250 17.61 6.81 13.07
CA TRP A 250 16.75 6.30 12.00
C TRP A 250 15.63 5.37 12.51
N PRO A 251 14.51 5.88 13.02
CA PRO A 251 13.32 5.08 13.21
C PRO A 251 12.53 4.91 11.91
N GLY A 252 11.82 3.79 11.79
CA GLY A 252 10.94 3.49 10.68
C GLY A 252 9.94 2.40 11.04
N LEU A 253 8.97 2.19 10.17
CA LEU A 253 8.03 1.07 10.23
C LEU A 253 7.96 0.37 8.88
N THR A 254 7.71 -0.93 8.92
CA THR A 254 7.45 -1.71 7.72
C THR A 254 5.96 -1.80 7.45
N GLN A 255 5.10 -1.81 8.46
CA GLN A 255 3.64 -1.85 8.23
C GLN A 255 2.86 -1.01 9.25
N LEU A 256 1.82 -0.34 8.75
CA LEU A 256 0.71 0.21 9.52
C LEU A 256 -0.56 -0.46 9.01
N MET A 257 -0.99 -1.50 9.73
CA MET A 257 -2.23 -2.23 9.41
C MET A 257 -3.41 -1.61 10.13
N VAL A 258 -4.58 -1.72 9.52
CA VAL A 258 -5.86 -1.32 10.13
C VAL A 258 -6.80 -2.51 9.99
N LEU A 259 -7.15 -3.13 11.10
CA LEU A 259 -7.91 -4.37 11.15
C LEU A 259 -9.39 -4.06 11.38
N GLY A 260 -10.26 -4.65 10.56
CA GLY A 260 -11.70 -4.42 10.62
C GLY A 260 -12.39 -4.89 9.34
N HIS A 261 -13.47 -4.23 8.95
CA HIS A 261 -14.27 -4.61 7.78
C HIS A 261 -14.79 -3.39 7.01
N LEU A 262 -15.29 -3.63 5.80
CA LEU A 262 -15.91 -2.60 4.96
C LEU A 262 -17.38 -2.43 5.36
N LEU A 263 -17.87 -1.20 5.33
CA LEU A 263 -19.27 -0.83 5.68
C LEU A 263 -20.23 -1.05 4.53
#